data_AF-A0A5E4GJL3-F1
#
_entry.id   AF-A0A5E4GJL3-F1
#
_cell.length_a   1.000
_cell.length_b   1.000
_cell.length_c   1.000
_cell.angle_alpha   90.00
_cell.angle_beta   90.00
_cell.angle_gamma   90.00
#
_symmetry.space_group_name_H-M   'P 1'
#
loop_
_entity.id
_entity.type
_entity.pdbx_description
1 polymer ?
#
loop_
_entity_poly.entity_id
_entity_poly.type
_entity_poly.pdbx_seq_one_letter_code
_entity_poly.pdbx_strand_id
1 'polypeptide(L)' 'IKEAAMQMGGLKAPGPDRYQGIFFHKYWDTIYDEVRGITEDFFLKNHQSLGALNITNLVLIPKIPNPEGVSHFCPISL' A
#
# COMPACT_ATOMS: atom_id res chain seq x y z
N ILE A 1 -6.98 -14.19 -4.04
CA ILE A 1 -6.52 -12.83 -4.44
C ILE A 1 -7.66 -11.81 -4.36
N LYS A 2 -8.80 -12.00 -5.05
CA LYS A 2 -9.95 -11.06 -4.99
C LYS A 2 -10.42 -10.75 -3.57
N GLU A 3 -10.56 -11.76 -2.72
CA GLU A 3 -10.97 -11.57 -1.32
C GLU A 3 -10.02 -10.65 -0.55
N ALA A 4 -8.70 -10.82 -0.70
CA ALA A 4 -7.71 -9.96 -0.08
C ALA A 4 -7.80 -8.51 -0.59
N ALA A 5 -8.03 -8.32 -1.90
CA ALA A 5 -8.24 -6.99 -2.47
C ALA A 5 -9.50 -6.31 -1.91
N MET A 6 -10.59 -7.07 -1.66
CA MET A 6 -11.83 -6.52 -1.08
C MET A 6 -11.76 -6.25 0.42
N GLN A 7 -10.76 -6.78 1.12
CA GLN A 7 -10.50 -6.48 2.53
C GLN A 7 -9.76 -5.16 2.73
N MET A 8 -9.31 -4.52 1.64
CA MET A 8 -8.65 -3.23 1.71
C MET A 8 -9.61 -2.16 2.23
N GLY A 9 -9.10 -1.26 3.08
CA GLY A 9 -9.89 -0.14 3.56
C GLY A 9 -10.16 0.84 2.41
N GLY A 10 -11.41 0.93 1.95
CA GLY A 10 -11.76 1.65 0.72
C GLY A 10 -11.33 3.13 0.69
N LEU A 11 -11.43 3.83 1.82
CA LEU A 11 -11.10 5.24 1.97
C LEU A 11 -9.84 5.49 2.80
N LYS A 12 -9.01 4.46 3.01
CA LYS A 12 -7.72 4.66 3.68
C LYS A 12 -6.83 5.59 2.84
N ALA A 13 -5.86 6.21 3.50
CA ALA A 13 -4.88 7.07 2.84
C ALA A 13 -4.15 6.25 1.75
N PRO A 14 -3.91 6.84 0.57
CA PRO A 14 -3.24 6.14 -0.50
C PRO A 14 -1.73 5.99 -0.23
N GLY A 15 -1.14 4.98 -0.86
CA GLY A 15 0.32 4.83 -0.90
C GLY A 15 0.98 5.84 -1.85
N PRO A 16 2.27 5.68 -2.14
CA PRO A 16 2.99 6.50 -3.12
C PRO A 16 2.37 6.49 -4.53
N ASP A 17 1.61 5.43 -4.85
CA ASP A 17 0.87 5.24 -6.10
C ASP A 17 -0.37 6.14 -6.25
N ARG A 18 -0.81 6.77 -5.14
CA ARG A 18 -1.97 7.66 -5.06
C ARG A 18 -3.33 6.98 -5.27
N TYR A 19 -3.40 5.64 -5.25
CA TYR A 19 -4.66 4.91 -5.34
C TYR A 19 -5.18 4.54 -3.95
N GLN A 20 -6.48 4.76 -3.73
CA GLN A 20 -7.17 4.32 -2.52
C GLN A 20 -7.71 2.90 -2.69
N GLY A 21 -8.03 2.21 -1.60
CA GLY A 21 -8.58 0.84 -1.67
C GLY A 21 -9.82 0.70 -2.56
N ILE A 22 -10.66 1.74 -2.61
CA ILE A 22 -11.87 1.77 -3.45
C ILE A 22 -11.56 1.66 -4.95
N PHE A 23 -10.38 2.09 -5.41
CA PHE A 23 -9.94 1.90 -6.79
C PHE A 23 -9.88 0.41 -7.14
N PHE A 24 -9.20 -0.37 -6.29
CA PHE A 24 -9.04 -1.81 -6.47
C PHE A 24 -10.37 -2.56 -6.35
N HIS A 25 -11.29 -2.08 -5.52
CA HIS A 25 -12.64 -2.65 -5.44
C HIS A 25 -13.43 -2.41 -6.74
N LYS A 26 -13.41 -1.17 -7.23
CA LYS A 26 -14.23 -0.72 -8.38
C LYS A 26 -13.73 -1.27 -9.71
N TYR A 27 -12.42 -1.33 -9.90
CA TYR A 27 -11.78 -1.72 -11.15
C TYR A 27 -11.20 -3.14 -11.11
N TRP A 28 -11.58 -3.94 -10.11
CA TRP A 28 -11.01 -5.28 -9.90
C TRP A 28 -11.00 -6.13 -11.17
N ASP A 29 -12.15 -6.22 -11.84
CA ASP A 29 -12.29 -7.08 -13.01
C ASP A 29 -11.49 -6.56 -14.22
N THR A 30 -11.06 -5.29 -14.19
CA THR A 30 -10.16 -4.69 -15.19
C THR A 30 -8.69 -4.99 -14.90
N ILE A 31 -8.28 -5.00 -13.62
CA ILE A 31 -6.85 -5.14 -13.21
C ILE A 31 -6.48 -6.56 -12.74
N TYR A 32 -7.44 -7.49 -12.77
CA TYR A 32 -7.30 -8.81 -12.18
C TYR A 32 -6.13 -9.60 -12.77
N ASP A 33 -6.01 -9.60 -14.10
CA ASP A 33 -5.03 -10.40 -14.81
C ASP A 33 -3.60 -9.86 -14.57
N GLU A 34 -3.43 -8.54 -14.49
CA GLU A 34 -2.15 -7.92 -14.14
C GLU A 34 -1.74 -8.23 -12.71
N VAL A 35 -2.66 -8.09 -11.74
CA VAL A 35 -2.38 -8.40 -10.33
C VAL A 35 -2.05 -9.89 -10.15
N ARG A 36 -2.76 -10.77 -10.86
CA ARG A 36 -2.47 -12.21 -10.89
C ARG A 36 -1.08 -12.48 -11.47
N GLY A 37 -0.74 -11.89 -12.62
CA GLY A 37 0.56 -12.05 -13.26
C GLY A 37 1.72 -11.63 -12.35
N ILE A 38 1.59 -10.48 -11.68
CA ILE A 38 2.57 -10.01 -10.69
C ILE A 38 2.71 -11.00 -9.53
N THR A 39 1.59 -11.54 -9.05
CA THR A 39 1.58 -12.52 -7.95
C THR A 39 2.30 -13.82 -8.37
N GLU A 40 2.00 -14.33 -9.55
CA GLU A 40 2.63 -15.53 -10.10
C GLU A 40 4.13 -15.33 -10.34
N ASP A 41 4.52 -14.19 -10.90
CA ASP A 41 5.93 -13.83 -11.11
C ASP A 41 6.70 -13.77 -9.79
N PHE A 42 6.11 -13.19 -8.74
CA PHE A 42 6.73 -13.11 -7.42
C PHE A 42 6.99 -14.49 -6.80
N PHE A 43 6.01 -15.40 -6.86
CA PHE A 43 6.11 -16.70 -6.18
C PHE A 43 6.78 -17.80 -7.00
N LEU A 44 6.66 -17.77 -8.34
CA LEU A 44 7.08 -18.90 -9.20
C LEU A 44 8.39 -18.68 -9.92
N LYS A 45 8.78 -17.42 -10.20
CA LYS A 45 9.91 -17.13 -11.11
C LYS A 45 11.19 -16.74 -10.40
N ASN A 46 11.29 -16.89 -9.08
CA ASN A 46 12.47 -16.60 -8.26
C ASN A 46 13.23 -15.35 -8.77
N HIS A 47 12.72 -14.17 -8.41
CA HIS A 47 13.41 -12.87 -8.37
C HIS A 47 13.06 -11.85 -9.45
N GLN A 48 12.53 -10.70 -9.01
CA GLN A 48 13.28 -9.46 -8.79
C GLN A 48 12.47 -8.61 -7.81
N SER A 49 13.13 -7.79 -7.01
CA SER A 49 12.48 -7.00 -5.97
C SER A 49 11.29 -6.25 -6.56
N LEU A 50 10.09 -6.46 -6.01
CA LEU A 50 8.95 -5.57 -6.19
C LEU A 50 9.21 -4.23 -5.49
N GLY A 51 10.41 -3.66 -5.66
CA GLY A 51 10.88 -2.47 -4.96
C GLY A 51 9.94 -1.31 -5.15
N ALA A 52 9.33 -1.20 -6.34
CA ALA A 52 8.29 -0.22 -6.65
C ALA A 52 6.99 -0.43 -5.85
N LEU A 53 6.61 -1.67 -5.52
CA LEU A 53 5.44 -1.97 -4.68
C LEU A 53 5.74 -1.87 -3.18
N ASN A 54 7.02 -1.98 -2.78
CA ASN A 54 7.45 -1.87 -1.39
C ASN A 54 7.76 -0.42 -0.97
N ILE A 55 7.53 0.56 -1.84
CA ILE A 55 7.63 1.97 -1.48
C ILE A 55 6.43 2.34 -0.62
N THR A 56 6.68 2.96 0.53
CA THR A 56 5.65 3.39 1.48
C THR A 56 5.90 4.85 1.87
N ASN A 57 4.83 5.56 2.21
CA ASN A 57 4.94 6.91 2.76
C ASN A 57 5.10 6.81 4.28
N LEU A 58 6.16 7.42 4.82
CA LEU A 58 6.31 7.61 6.26
C LEU A 58 5.61 8.91 6.68
N VAL A 59 4.60 8.78 7.53
CA VAL A 59 3.87 9.91 8.10
C VAL A 59 4.21 10.04 9.58
N LEU A 60 4.64 11.25 9.98
CA LEU A 60 4.97 11.57 11.36
C LEU A 60 3.79 12.27 12.02
N ILE A 61 3.05 11.55 12.88
CA ILE A 61 1.93 12.13 13.62
C ILE A 61 2.44 12.72 14.94
N PRO A 62 2.28 14.05 15.19
CA PRO A 62 2.68 14.65 16.46
C PRO A 62 1.92 14.05 17.65
N LYS A 63 2.62 13.70 18.73
CA LYS A 63 2.00 13.31 20.01
C LYS A 63 1.78 14.48 20.96
N ILE A 64 2.54 15.56 20.77
CA ILE A 64 2.49 16.78 21.59
C ILE A 64 2.45 18.02 20.68
N PRO A 65 1.94 19.16 21.18
CA PRO A 65 2.09 20.45 20.51
C PRO A 65 3.57 20.82 20.35
N ASN A 66 3.94 21.41 19.20
CA ASN A 66 5.30 21.87 18.89
C ASN A 66 6.39 20.79 19.08
N PRO A 67 6.34 19.69 18.32
CA PRO A 67 7.30 18.60 18.47
C PRO A 67 8.71 19.01 17.95
N GLU A 68 9.71 18.99 18.85
CA GLU A 68 11.10 19.31 18.49
C GLU A 68 11.99 18.07 18.23
N GLY A 69 11.58 16.88 18.67
CA GLY A 69 12.37 15.65 18.58
C GLY A 69 11.62 14.49 17.92
N VAL A 70 12.35 13.54 17.34
CA VAL A 70 11.77 12.36 16.66
C VAL A 70 10.90 11.53 17.60
N SER A 71 11.29 11.42 18.87
CA SER A 71 10.51 10.72 19.91
C SER A 71 9.15 11.37 20.22
N HIS A 72 8.90 12.61 19.78
CA HIS A 72 7.63 13.30 19.94
C HIS A 72 6.61 12.94 18.86
N PHE A 73 7.01 12.16 17.85
CA PHE A 73 6.13 11.68 16.81
C PHE A 73 5.78 10.20 17.01
N CYS A 74 4.63 9.81 16.46
CA CYS A 74 4.28 8.43 16.21
C CYS A 74 4.43 8.20 14.70
N PRO A 75 5.51 7.53 14.25
CA PRO A 75 5.66 7.23 12.83
C PRO A 75 4.65 6.15 12.43
N ILE A 76 3.94 6.37 11.34
CA ILE A 76 3.13 5.36 10.67
C ILE A 76 3.63 5.18 9.24
N SER A 77 3.58 3.94 8.76
CA SER A 77 3.79 3.59 7.36
C SER A 77 2.42 3.45 6.71
N LEU A 78 2.23 4.06 5.53
CA LEU A 78 1.00 3.95 4.73
C LEU A 78 1.13 2.89 3.64
#